data_AF-A0A0C2FZG3-F1
#
_entry.id   AF-A0A0C2FZG3-F1
#
_cell.length_a   1.000
_cell.length_b   1.000
_cell.length_c   1.000
_cell.angle_alpha   90.00
_cell.angle_beta   90.00
_cell.angle_gamma   90.00
#
_symmetry.space_group_name_H-M   'P 1'
#
loop_
_entity.id
_entity.type
_entity.pdbx_description
1 polymer ?
#
loop_
_entity_poly.entity_id
_entity_poly.type
_entity_poly.pdbx_seq_one_letter_code
_entity_poly.pdbx_strand_id
1 'polypeptide(L)' 'MTTPSPLDCDTMVAMATSPALISALRVCDLCCVVAAPLLVYWLVRIWKMKLMHHNARLLVCFHIACLLLHVVGR' A
#
# COMPACT_ATOMS: atom_id res chain seq x y z
N MET A 1 14.36 -24.75 18.72
CA MET A 1 13.05 -24.29 18.22
C MET A 1 12.02 -24.59 19.28
N THR A 2 11.51 -23.57 19.95
CA THR A 2 10.38 -23.71 20.88
C THR A 2 9.11 -23.83 20.06
N THR A 3 8.36 -24.93 20.24
CA THR A 3 7.04 -25.11 19.64
C THR A 3 6.08 -24.09 20.26
N PRO A 4 5.28 -23.36 19.45
CA PRO A 4 4.29 -22.41 19.97
C PRO A 4 3.30 -23.15 20.87
N SER A 5 2.94 -22.53 21.99
CA SER A 5 1.98 -23.14 22.91
C SER A 5 0.59 -23.12 22.27
N PRO A 6 -0.30 -24.06 22.61
CA PRO A 6 -1.68 -24.05 22.11
C PRO A 6 -2.42 -22.73 22.44
N LEU A 7 -2.08 -22.09 23.56
CA LEU A 7 -2.60 -20.77 23.93
C LEU A 7 -2.16 -19.66 22.94
N ASP A 8 -0.94 -19.72 22.43
CA ASP A 8 -0.43 -18.77 21.43
C ASP A 8 -1.17 -18.95 20.09
N CYS A 9 -1.44 -20.20 19.71
CA CYS A 9 -2.22 -20.52 18.50
C CYS A 9 -3.66 -19.99 18.60
N ASP A 10 -4.35 -20.22 19.72
CA ASP A 10 -5.72 -19.75 19.92
C ASP A 10 -5.79 -18.21 19.94
N THR A 11 -4.81 -17.56 20.55
CA THR A 11 -4.70 -16.09 20.56
C THR A 11 -4.48 -15.55 19.15
N MET A 12 -3.62 -16.19 18.35
CA MET A 12 -3.38 -15.79 16.96
C MET A 12 -4.64 -15.92 16.09
N VAL A 13 -5.40 -17.00 16.26
CA VAL A 13 -6.68 -17.20 15.56
C VAL A 13 -7.72 -16.16 15.97
N ALA A 14 -7.82 -15.86 17.27
CA ALA A 14 -8.73 -14.83 17.79
C ALA A 14 -8.39 -13.43 17.25
N MET A 15 -7.10 -13.10 17.16
CA MET A 15 -6.63 -11.83 16.60
C MET A 15 -6.87 -11.75 15.08
N ALA A 16 -6.60 -12.84 14.34
CA ALA A 16 -6.82 -12.92 12.90
C ALA A 16 -8.29 -12.79 12.50
N THR A 17 -9.19 -13.28 13.36
CA THR A 17 -10.65 -13.21 13.18
C THR A 17 -11.28 -11.99 13.85
N SER A 18 -10.49 -11.14 14.51
CA SER A 18 -11.02 -10.00 15.24
C SER A 18 -11.70 -9.00 14.27
N PRO A 19 -12.93 -8.55 14.57
CA PRO A 19 -13.65 -7.61 13.71
C PRO A 19 -12.92 -6.28 13.55
N ALA A 20 -12.15 -5.87 14.57
CA ALA A 20 -11.29 -4.70 14.51
C ALA A 20 -10.21 -4.83 13.41
N LEU A 21 -9.46 -5.94 13.39
CA LEU A 21 -8.44 -6.18 12.38
C LEU A 21 -9.04 -6.25 10.98
N ILE A 22 -10.15 -6.97 10.83
CA ILE A 22 -10.86 -7.11 9.55
C ILE A 22 -11.33 -5.72 9.07
N SER A 23 -11.92 -4.90 9.94
CA SER A 23 -12.38 -3.57 9.56
C SER A 23 -11.22 -2.65 9.14
N ALA A 24 -10.09 -2.70 9.85
CA ALA A 24 -8.90 -1.94 9.50
C ALA A 24 -8.34 -2.36 8.13
N LEU A 25 -8.29 -3.68 7.85
CA LEU A 25 -7.88 -4.21 6.55
C LEU A 25 -8.80 -3.72 5.43
N ARG A 26 -10.12 -3.76 5.63
CA ARG A 26 -11.08 -3.26 4.63
C ARG A 26 -10.93 -1.77 4.34
N VAL A 27 -10.67 -0.96 5.36
CA VAL A 27 -10.40 0.47 5.18
C VAL A 27 -9.09 0.68 4.43
N CYS A 28 -8.04 -0.08 4.74
CA CYS A 28 -6.79 -0.06 3.98
C CYS A 28 -7.00 -0.42 2.51
N ASP A 29 -7.77 -1.46 2.21
CA ASP A 29 -8.08 -1.89 0.84
C ASP A 29 -8.82 -0.79 0.08
N LEU A 30 -9.83 -0.18 0.69
CA LEU A 30 -10.57 0.95 0.10
C LEU A 30 -9.64 2.13 -0.21
N CYS A 31 -8.76 2.48 0.72
CA CYS A 31 -7.76 3.53 0.51
C CYS A 31 -6.82 3.18 -0.65
N CYS A 32 -6.41 1.91 -0.78
CA CYS A 32 -5.54 1.43 -1.86
C CYS A 32 -6.24 1.54 -3.23
N VAL A 33 -7.50 1.13 -3.32
CA VAL A 33 -8.33 1.22 -4.54
C VAL A 33 -8.48 2.66 -5.02
N VAL A 34 -8.60 3.62 -4.10
CA VAL A 34 -8.69 5.06 -4.44
C VAL A 34 -7.32 5.65 -4.75
N ALA A 35 -6.27 5.25 -4.02
CA ALA A 35 -4.92 5.78 -4.18
C ALA A 35 -4.30 5.38 -5.53
N ALA A 36 -4.52 4.15 -6.00
CA ALA A 36 -3.96 3.66 -7.26
C ALA A 36 -4.29 4.55 -8.49
N PRO A 37 -5.57 4.85 -8.82
CA PRO A 37 -5.90 5.70 -9.96
C PRO A 37 -5.38 7.14 -9.78
N LEU A 38 -5.34 7.65 -8.54
CA LEU A 38 -4.75 8.95 -8.21
C LEU A 38 -3.26 8.99 -8.54
N LEU A 39 -2.49 7.98 -8.11
CA LEU A 39 -1.06 7.88 -8.37
C LEU A 39 -0.77 7.76 -9.87
N VAL A 40 -1.55 6.95 -10.61
CA VAL A 40 -1.44 6.85 -12.08
C VAL A 40 -1.71 8.20 -12.75
N TYR A 41 -2.77 8.91 -12.34
CA TYR A 41 -3.08 10.24 -12.84
C TYR A 41 -1.93 11.23 -12.59
N TRP A 42 -1.38 11.24 -11.38
CA TRP A 42 -0.24 12.09 -11.03
C TRP A 42 1.00 11.76 -11.86
N LEU A 43 1.29 10.49 -12.10
CA LEU A 43 2.41 10.05 -12.92
C LEU A 43 2.31 10.62 -14.34
N VAL A 44 1.15 10.47 -14.98
CA VAL A 44 0.91 11.02 -16.34
C VAL A 44 1.01 12.55 -16.34
N ARG A 45 0.45 13.21 -15.32
CA ARG A 45 0.45 14.68 -15.23
C ARG A 45 1.86 15.23 -15.03
N ILE A 46 2.63 14.67 -14.09
CA ILE A 46 4.02 15.08 -13.81
C ILE A 46 4.91 14.80 -15.03
N TRP A 47 4.67 13.70 -15.75
CA TRP A 47 5.40 13.42 -16.97
C TRP A 47 5.25 14.53 -18.02
N LYS A 48 4.05 15.12 -18.12
CA LYS A 48 3.73 16.21 -19.08
C LYS A 48 4.12 17.61 -18.60
N MET A 49 4.41 17.81 -17.32
CA MET A 49 4.75 19.12 -16.73
C MET A 49 6.11 19.60 -17.21
N LYS A 50 6.20 20.71 -17.95
CA LYS A 50 7.49 21.29 -18.39
C LYS A 50 8.24 22.08 -17.31
N LEU A 51 7.63 22.31 -16.15
CA LEU A 51 8.19 23.14 -15.07
C LEU A 51 9.36 22.47 -14.33
N MET A 52 9.46 21.13 -14.37
CA MET A 52 10.48 20.38 -13.62
C MET A 52 11.64 19.94 -14.50
N HIS A 53 12.86 20.04 -13.95
CA HIS A 53 14.07 19.45 -14.52
C HIS A 53 13.89 17.95 -14.75
N HIS A 54 14.50 17.42 -15.81
CA HIS A 54 14.30 16.04 -16.24
C HIS A 54 14.63 15.02 -15.14
N ASN A 55 15.76 15.21 -14.44
CA ASN A 55 16.17 14.32 -13.34
C ASN A 55 15.20 14.33 -12.15
N ALA A 56 14.64 15.50 -11.81
CA ALA A 56 13.64 15.61 -10.75
C ALA A 56 12.33 14.92 -11.15
N ARG A 57 11.94 15.04 -12.43
CA ARG A 57 10.77 14.35 -12.98
C ARG A 57 10.93 12.84 -12.91
N LEU A 58 12.08 12.31 -13.32
CA LEU A 58 12.41 10.88 -13.22
C LEU A 58 12.36 10.38 -11.77
N LEU A 59 12.97 11.11 -10.84
CA LEU A 59 12.96 10.76 -9.41
C LEU A 59 11.54 10.66 -8.86
N VAL A 60 10.70 11.65 -9.15
CA VAL A 60 9.30 11.68 -8.68
C VAL A 60 8.47 10.58 -9.33
N CYS A 61 8.61 10.36 -10.65
CA CYS A 61 7.93 9.27 -11.34
C CYS A 61 8.36 7.90 -10.80
N PHE A 62 9.65 7.69 -10.51
CA PHE A 62 10.15 6.47 -9.90
C PHE A 62 9.54 6.26 -8.51
N HIS A 63 9.49 7.31 -7.69
CA HIS A 63 8.88 7.23 -6.35
C HIS A 63 7.38 6.87 -6.43
N ILE A 64 6.63 7.49 -7.34
CA ILE A 64 5.21 7.18 -7.57
C ILE A 64 5.04 5.73 -8.07
N ALA A 65 5.94 5.24 -8.94
CA ALA A 65 5.91 3.86 -9.41
C ALA A 65 6.18 2.86 -8.28
N CYS A 66 7.12 3.15 -7.36
CA CYS A 66 7.34 2.34 -6.17
C CYS A 66 6.10 2.32 -5.26
N LEU A 67 5.44 3.47 -5.06
CA LEU A 67 4.19 3.54 -4.30
C LEU A 67 3.08 2.72 -4.94
N LEU A 68 2.95 2.76 -6.27
CA LEU A 68 1.99 1.92 -7.00
C LEU A 68 2.28 0.43 -6.81
N LEU A 69 3.54 0.01 -6.94
CA LEU A 69 3.96 -1.38 -6.68
C LEU A 69 3.63 -1.81 -5.25
N HIS A 70 3.84 -0.93 -4.26
CA HIS A 70 3.50 -1.21 -2.88
C HIS A 70 2.00 -1.38 -2.65
N VAL A 71 1.19 -0.53 -3.29
CA VAL A 71 -0.28 -0.58 -3.20
C VAL A 71 -0.85 -1.81 -3.90
N VAL A 72 -0.28 -2.24 -5.02
CA VAL A 72 -0.73 -3.43 -5.77
C VAL A 72 -0.20 -4.74 -5.18
N GLY A 73 0.97 -4.73 -4.55
CA GLY A 73 1.57 -5.91 -3.92
C GLY A 73 1.08 -6.22 -2.50
N ARG A 74 0.13 -5.42 -1.98
CA ARG A 74 -0.60 -5.67 -0.74
C ARG A 74 -1.74 -6.65 -0.99
#